data_AF-S5ALM7-F1
#
_entry.id   AF-S5ALM7-F1
#
_cell.length_a   1.000
_cell.length_b   1.000
_cell.length_c   1.000
_cell.angle_alpha   90.00
_cell.angle_beta   90.00
_cell.angle_gamma   90.00
#
_symmetry.space_group_name_H-M   'P 1'
#
loop_
_entity.id
_entity.type
_entity.pdbx_description
1 polymer ?
#
loop_
_entity_poly.entity_id
_entity_poly.type
_entity_poly.pdbx_seq_one_letter_code
_entity_poly.pdbx_strand_id
1 'polypeptide(L)'
;MKLNPYSNLHNGASIGFFPLLATLILLSVHYFTGALDWPEVGNVRAQRDFNSAIAMSLITGYFWFALRLMHQNVASTLISLLVKTNQLSQFSAHRRELANEFKHHIFNAIIISIMITIVYCIFEGLITVKQEIHVLFLTATAVPFWFLAILFLFQISSNIKYLTTNVLPQAGGNIDRLKSILIILKLGTANSIFATGALAIFPIFWLKKDIPSIDVLGVTFFTGIVGFYLFWPVIKLKSMLELEQKAAVLHLEAGIEEGIKRCAEKQESLTATSIEELESEKERILKMGAGVFAPRDKARVAACIALVPISWLLLIVVEWLIQVPYYG
;
A
#
# COMPACT_ATOMS: atom_id res chain seq x y z
N MET A 1 -31.86 4.99 -10.88
CA MET A 1 -31.10 5.88 -9.98
C MET A 1 -29.61 5.66 -10.24
N LYS A 2 -28.91 6.61 -10.89
CA LYS A 2 -27.45 6.51 -11.08
C LYS A 2 -26.77 6.84 -9.75
N LEU A 3 -26.38 5.82 -8.99
CA LEU A 3 -25.51 5.98 -7.83
C LEU A 3 -24.13 6.42 -8.36
N ASN A 4 -23.87 7.72 -8.34
CA ASN A 4 -22.56 8.27 -8.63
C ASN A 4 -21.65 7.92 -7.44
N PRO A 5 -20.63 7.05 -7.58
CA PRO A 5 -19.83 6.55 -6.46
C PRO A 5 -18.85 7.61 -5.89
N TYR A 6 -18.96 8.88 -6.31
CA TYR A 6 -18.04 9.95 -5.94
C TYR A 6 -18.66 11.08 -5.10
N SER A 7 -19.88 10.94 -4.57
CA SER A 7 -20.55 12.06 -3.87
C SER A 7 -20.22 12.22 -2.38
N ASN A 8 -19.32 11.44 -1.79
CA ASN A 8 -18.88 11.63 -0.40
C ASN A 8 -17.52 12.34 -0.32
N LEU A 9 -17.38 13.47 -1.00
CA LEU A 9 -16.20 14.34 -0.92
C LEU A 9 -16.16 15.17 0.38
N HIS A 10 -17.15 15.06 1.26
CA HIS A 10 -17.25 15.87 2.49
C HIS A 10 -16.46 15.32 3.70
N ASN A 11 -15.79 14.17 3.56
CA ASN A 11 -15.01 13.53 4.66
C ASN A 11 -13.49 13.48 4.40
N GLY A 12 -12.97 14.10 3.34
CA GLY A 12 -11.54 14.09 3.03
C GLY A 12 -10.68 14.74 4.13
N ALA A 13 -11.17 15.81 4.75
CA ALA A 13 -10.49 16.49 5.85
C ALA A 13 -10.42 15.66 7.14
N SER A 14 -11.40 14.76 7.38
CA SER A 14 -11.44 13.96 8.62
C SER A 14 -10.51 12.74 8.57
N ILE A 15 -10.12 12.28 7.39
CA ILE A 15 -9.29 11.07 7.27
C ILE A 15 -7.84 11.32 7.73
N GLY A 16 -7.30 12.51 7.43
CA GLY A 16 -5.94 12.91 7.74
C GLY A 16 -5.77 13.60 9.09
N PHE A 17 -6.86 14.07 9.70
CA PHE A 17 -6.81 14.83 10.94
C PHE A 17 -6.14 14.08 12.10
N PHE A 18 -6.60 12.85 12.39
CA PHE A 18 -6.03 12.05 13.49
C PHE A 18 -4.57 11.63 13.25
N PRO A 19 -4.19 11.14 12.05
CA PRO A 19 -2.78 10.92 11.73
C PRO A 19 -1.90 12.16 11.91
N LEU A 20 -2.35 13.32 11.42
CA LEU A 20 -1.63 14.58 11.57
C LEU A 20 -1.50 14.98 13.04
N LEU A 21 -2.59 14.92 13.79
CA LEU A 21 -2.59 15.21 15.22
C LEU A 21 -1.63 14.30 15.98
N ALA A 22 -1.58 13.00 15.64
CA ALA A 22 -0.64 12.07 16.24
C ALA A 22 0.81 12.44 15.95
N THR A 23 1.14 12.80 14.70
CA THR A 23 2.48 13.29 14.35
C THR A 23 2.85 14.55 15.13
N LEU A 24 1.93 15.52 15.24
CA LEU A 24 2.17 16.75 15.99
C LEU A 24 2.38 16.48 17.49
N ILE A 25 1.61 15.56 18.07
CA ILE A 25 1.76 15.14 19.47
C ILE A 25 3.13 14.48 19.67
N LEU A 26 3.53 13.54 18.80
CA LEU A 26 4.83 12.87 18.90
C LEU A 26 5.99 13.86 18.77
N LEU A 27 5.93 14.77 17.80
CA LEU A 27 6.93 15.84 17.66
C LEU A 27 6.96 16.74 18.89
N SER A 28 5.80 17.08 19.46
CA SER A 28 5.73 17.87 20.70
C SER A 28 6.37 17.14 21.88
N VAL A 29 6.11 15.84 22.04
CA VAL A 29 6.76 15.01 23.07
C VAL A 29 8.28 15.00 22.87
N HIS A 30 8.75 14.84 21.65
CA HIS A 30 10.19 14.87 21.36
C HIS A 30 10.81 16.25 21.58
N TYR A 31 10.07 17.32 21.31
CA TYR A 31 10.49 18.68 21.63
C TYR A 31 10.66 18.88 23.14
N PHE A 32 9.63 18.57 23.94
CA PHE A 32 9.67 18.77 25.39
C PHE A 32 10.63 17.85 26.14
N THR A 33 11.01 16.72 25.54
CA THR A 33 11.98 15.78 26.13
C THR A 33 13.42 16.11 25.78
N GLY A 34 13.66 17.04 24.84
CA GLY A 34 14.99 17.42 24.35
C GLY A 34 15.50 16.59 23.16
N ALA A 35 14.71 15.66 22.64
CA ALA A 35 15.10 14.86 21.46
C ALA A 35 15.16 15.70 20.17
N LEU A 36 14.45 16.84 20.10
CA LEU A 36 14.50 17.77 18.97
C LEU A 36 15.42 18.97 19.21
N ASP A 37 16.28 18.93 20.24
CA ASP A 37 17.31 19.93 20.40
C ASP A 37 18.32 19.83 19.26
N TRP A 38 18.74 20.97 18.72
CA TRP A 38 19.66 20.97 17.60
C TRP A 38 21.01 20.38 18.03
N PRO A 39 21.48 19.32 17.36
CA PRO A 39 22.67 18.61 17.79
C PRO A 39 23.93 19.46 17.60
N GLU A 40 24.82 19.43 18.60
CA GLU A 40 26.15 20.02 18.49
C GLU A 40 26.98 19.34 17.39
N VAL A 41 27.86 20.11 16.76
CA VAL A 41 28.71 19.62 15.68
C VAL A 41 29.59 18.47 16.18
N GLY A 42 29.50 17.30 15.52
CA GLY A 42 30.25 16.10 15.87
C GLY A 42 29.59 15.19 16.91
N ASN A 43 28.45 15.59 17.51
CA ASN A 43 27.70 14.72 18.41
C ASN A 43 26.79 13.75 17.64
N VAL A 44 27.38 12.63 17.22
CA VAL A 44 26.70 11.58 16.43
C VAL A 44 25.46 11.01 17.13
N ARG A 45 25.49 10.90 18.46
CA ARG A 45 24.38 10.34 19.24
C ARG A 45 23.19 11.29 19.27
N ALA A 46 23.41 12.57 19.58
CA ALA A 46 22.37 13.59 19.54
C ALA A 46 21.78 13.75 18.13
N GLN A 47 22.61 13.70 17.09
CA GLN A 47 22.14 13.75 15.70
C GLN A 47 21.24 12.54 15.35
N ARG A 48 21.61 11.34 15.79
CA ARG A 48 20.78 10.14 15.60
C ARG A 48 19.42 10.27 16.29
N ASP A 49 19.43 10.74 17.54
CA ASP A 49 18.21 10.81 18.35
C ASP A 49 17.26 11.90 17.79
N PHE A 50 17.81 13.03 17.33
CA PHE A 50 17.10 14.07 16.56
C PHE A 50 16.46 13.52 15.27
N ASN A 51 17.27 12.88 14.42
CA ASN A 51 16.79 12.31 13.17
C ASN A 51 15.69 11.28 13.40
N SER A 52 15.87 10.42 14.40
CA SER A 52 14.92 9.36 14.76
C SER A 52 13.61 9.93 15.29
N ALA A 53 13.66 10.98 16.11
CA ALA A 53 12.47 11.66 16.62
C ALA A 53 11.60 12.23 15.48
N ILE A 54 12.23 12.87 14.48
CA ILE A 54 11.52 13.41 13.31
C ILE A 54 10.99 12.26 12.44
N ALA A 55 11.87 11.34 12.03
CA ALA A 55 11.53 10.29 11.09
C ALA A 55 10.43 9.37 11.64
N MET A 56 10.56 8.90 12.89
CA MET A 56 9.54 8.04 13.50
C MET A 56 8.21 8.77 13.64
N SER A 57 8.18 10.05 14.03
CA SER A 57 6.93 10.81 14.16
C SER A 57 6.21 10.98 12.82
N LEU A 58 6.95 11.30 11.75
CA LEU A 58 6.40 11.48 10.40
C LEU A 58 5.91 10.15 9.82
N ILE A 59 6.73 9.10 9.91
CA ILE A 59 6.40 7.78 9.35
C ILE A 59 5.23 7.14 10.11
N THR A 60 5.14 7.32 11.43
CA THR A 60 4.01 6.85 12.25
C THR A 60 2.69 7.46 11.77
N GLY A 61 2.63 8.79 11.62
CA GLY A 61 1.44 9.46 11.08
C GLY A 61 1.15 9.03 9.64
N TYR A 62 2.19 8.91 8.81
CA TYR A 62 2.04 8.47 7.44
C TYR A 62 1.41 7.07 7.33
N PHE A 63 1.90 6.08 8.09
CA PHE A 63 1.32 4.74 8.08
C PHE A 63 -0.10 4.71 8.63
N TRP A 64 -0.41 5.53 9.64
CA TRP A 64 -1.79 5.64 10.12
C TRP A 64 -2.72 6.20 9.03
N PHE A 65 -2.29 7.26 8.35
CA PHE A 65 -3.03 7.83 7.23
C PHE A 65 -3.22 6.81 6.10
N ALA A 66 -2.15 6.10 5.72
CA ALA A 66 -2.18 5.07 4.69
C ALA A 66 -3.11 3.89 5.06
N LEU A 67 -3.13 3.47 6.33
CA LEU A 67 -4.07 2.47 6.85
C LEU A 67 -5.52 2.92 6.69
N ARG A 68 -5.85 4.17 7.05
CA ARG A 68 -7.21 4.70 6.92
C ARG A 68 -7.65 4.79 5.46
N LEU A 69 -6.77 5.27 4.58
CA LEU A 69 -7.03 5.29 3.15
C LEU A 69 -7.26 3.88 2.60
N MET A 70 -6.41 2.92 2.98
CA MET A 70 -6.57 1.53 2.56
C MET A 70 -7.92 0.97 3.01
N HIS A 71 -8.36 1.20 4.25
CA HIS A 71 -9.67 0.75 4.72
C HIS A 71 -10.83 1.35 3.94
N GLN A 72 -10.78 2.64 3.59
CA GLN A 72 -11.78 3.26 2.73
C GLN A 72 -11.76 2.67 1.32
N ASN A 73 -10.57 2.47 0.74
CA ASN A 73 -10.42 1.88 -0.58
C ASN A 73 -10.96 0.45 -0.61
N VAL A 74 -10.66 -0.37 0.40
CA VAL A 74 -11.17 -1.75 0.54
C VAL A 74 -12.70 -1.74 0.63
N ALA A 75 -13.28 -0.86 1.45
CA ALA A 75 -14.74 -0.74 1.57
C ALA A 75 -15.39 -0.32 0.24
N SER A 76 -14.82 0.67 -0.45
CA SER A 76 -15.30 1.11 -1.77
C SER A 76 -15.19 0.00 -2.82
N THR A 77 -14.07 -0.75 -2.82
CA THR A 77 -13.88 -1.91 -3.70
C THR A 77 -14.89 -3.00 -3.40
N LEU A 78 -15.12 -3.32 -2.12
CA LEU A 78 -16.10 -4.33 -1.72
C LEU A 78 -17.51 -3.95 -2.16
N ILE A 79 -17.94 -2.68 -1.98
CA ILE A 79 -19.22 -2.19 -2.51
C ILE A 79 -19.28 -2.36 -4.02
N SER A 80 -18.22 -1.94 -4.74
CA SER A 80 -18.19 -2.06 -6.20
C SER A 80 -18.25 -3.50 -6.69
N LEU A 81 -17.67 -4.46 -5.96
CA LEU A 81 -17.73 -5.88 -6.30
C LEU A 81 -19.14 -6.43 -6.01
N LEU A 82 -19.69 -6.17 -4.83
CA LEU A 82 -20.98 -6.70 -4.42
C LEU A 82 -22.16 -6.12 -5.22
N VAL A 83 -22.07 -4.87 -5.68
CA VAL A 83 -23.07 -4.30 -6.61
C VAL A 83 -23.07 -5.05 -7.94
N LYS A 84 -21.88 -5.43 -8.44
CA LYS A 84 -21.76 -6.19 -9.70
C LYS A 84 -22.25 -7.62 -9.59
N THR A 85 -22.06 -8.25 -8.43
CA THR A 85 -22.53 -9.61 -8.18
C THR A 85 -23.97 -9.69 -7.66
N ASN A 86 -24.65 -8.54 -7.53
CA ASN A 86 -26.00 -8.44 -6.94
C ASN A 86 -26.09 -9.00 -5.50
N GLN A 87 -25.02 -8.86 -4.72
CA GLN A 87 -24.88 -9.36 -3.34
C GLN A 87 -24.65 -8.24 -2.33
N LEU A 88 -25.11 -7.02 -2.62
CA LEU A 88 -24.91 -5.85 -1.74
C LEU A 88 -25.45 -6.07 -0.32
N SER A 89 -26.48 -6.91 -0.15
CA SER A 89 -27.00 -7.32 1.16
C SER A 89 -25.96 -7.99 2.06
N GLN A 90 -24.90 -8.59 1.49
CA GLN A 90 -23.82 -9.26 2.23
C GLN A 90 -22.69 -8.32 2.65
N PHE A 91 -22.75 -7.03 2.31
CA PHE A 91 -21.70 -6.06 2.62
C PHE A 91 -21.37 -5.99 4.12
N SER A 92 -22.39 -6.01 4.98
CA SER A 92 -22.22 -5.99 6.44
C SER A 92 -21.49 -7.23 6.96
N ALA A 93 -21.77 -8.40 6.37
CA ALA A 93 -21.12 -9.66 6.74
C ALA A 93 -19.63 -9.64 6.36
N HIS A 94 -19.31 -9.26 5.13
CA HIS A 94 -17.91 -9.14 4.67
C HIS A 94 -17.14 -8.08 5.47
N ARG A 95 -17.77 -6.94 5.79
CA ARG A 95 -17.15 -5.91 6.63
C ARG A 95 -16.88 -6.42 8.04
N ARG A 96 -17.78 -7.22 8.62
CA ARG A 96 -17.58 -7.82 9.94
C ARG A 96 -16.41 -8.81 9.94
N GLU A 97 -16.29 -9.61 8.89
CA GLU A 97 -15.19 -10.57 8.74
C GLU A 97 -13.84 -9.86 8.63
N LEU A 98 -13.75 -8.85 7.76
CA LEU A 98 -12.56 -7.99 7.64
C LEU A 98 -12.20 -7.29 8.96
N ALA A 99 -13.22 -6.86 9.73
CA ALA A 99 -13.00 -6.25 11.04
C ALA A 99 -12.48 -7.26 12.08
N ASN A 100 -12.93 -8.51 12.04
CA ASN A 100 -12.43 -9.57 12.91
C ASN A 100 -10.97 -9.90 12.58
N GLU A 101 -10.63 -10.06 11.30
CA GLU A 101 -9.25 -10.20 10.82
C GLU A 101 -8.39 -9.00 11.26
N PHE A 102 -8.89 -7.77 11.12
CA PHE A 102 -8.18 -6.57 11.57
C PHE A 102 -7.84 -6.60 13.07
N LYS A 103 -8.76 -7.06 13.93
CA LYS A 103 -8.50 -7.20 15.37
C LYS A 103 -7.35 -8.19 15.65
N HIS A 104 -7.31 -9.32 14.95
CA HIS A 104 -6.21 -10.28 15.07
C HIS A 104 -4.88 -9.65 14.63
N HIS A 105 -4.88 -8.90 13.52
CA HIS A 105 -3.70 -8.18 13.07
C HIS A 105 -3.24 -7.10 14.05
N ILE A 106 -4.16 -6.37 14.71
CA ILE A 106 -3.79 -5.43 15.78
C ILE A 106 -3.05 -6.16 16.89
N PHE A 107 -3.61 -7.26 17.39
CA PHE A 107 -3.00 -8.01 18.49
C PHE A 107 -1.60 -8.51 18.12
N ASN A 108 -1.46 -9.13 16.95
CA ASN A 108 -0.18 -9.64 16.46
C ASN A 108 0.83 -8.50 16.21
N ALA A 109 0.41 -7.38 15.63
CA ALA A 109 1.27 -6.24 15.37
C ALA A 109 1.79 -5.60 16.67
N ILE A 110 0.96 -5.53 17.72
CA ILE A 110 1.41 -5.03 19.03
C ILE A 110 2.51 -5.93 19.59
N ILE A 111 2.30 -7.26 19.61
CA ILE A 111 3.30 -8.21 20.13
C ILE A 111 4.63 -8.08 19.38
N ILE A 112 4.58 -8.08 18.04
CA ILE A 112 5.80 -7.98 17.22
C ILE A 112 6.48 -6.63 17.43
N SER A 113 5.72 -5.52 17.52
CA SER A 113 6.29 -4.19 17.75
C SER A 113 7.02 -4.07 19.09
N ILE A 114 6.47 -4.64 20.15
CA ILE A 114 7.10 -4.70 21.47
C ILE A 114 8.36 -5.57 21.40
N MET A 115 8.28 -6.75 20.77
CA MET A 115 9.44 -7.62 20.61
C MET A 115 10.59 -6.95 19.86
N ILE A 116 10.32 -6.31 18.71
CA ILE A 116 11.35 -5.59 17.94
C ILE A 116 11.97 -4.48 18.79
N THR A 117 11.15 -3.74 19.53
CA THR A 117 11.64 -2.66 20.40
C THR A 117 12.54 -3.20 21.51
N ILE A 118 12.16 -4.30 22.17
CA ILE A 118 12.98 -4.94 23.20
C ILE A 118 14.30 -5.43 22.62
N VAL A 119 14.27 -6.11 21.47
CA VAL A 119 15.47 -6.60 20.79
C VAL A 119 16.40 -5.43 20.46
N TYR A 120 15.86 -4.33 19.92
CA TYR A 120 16.62 -3.12 19.65
C TYR A 120 17.26 -2.55 20.92
N CYS A 121 16.52 -2.48 22.04
CA CYS A 121 17.06 -2.02 23.31
C CYS A 121 18.21 -2.88 23.85
N ILE A 122 18.16 -4.20 23.63
CA ILE A 122 19.23 -5.12 24.01
C ILE A 122 20.47 -4.85 23.15
N PHE A 123 20.32 -4.77 21.83
CA PHE A 123 21.43 -4.55 20.90
C PHE A 123 22.14 -3.21 21.11
N GLU A 124 21.37 -2.15 21.35
CA GLU A 124 21.90 -0.80 21.57
C GLU A 124 22.38 -0.57 23.01
N GLY A 125 22.30 -1.58 23.89
CA GLY A 125 22.71 -1.46 25.29
C GLY A 125 21.88 -0.42 26.06
N LEU A 126 20.63 -0.21 25.66
CA LEU A 126 19.74 0.79 26.24
C LEU A 126 19.19 0.35 27.61
N ILE A 127 19.30 -0.93 27.96
CA ILE A 127 18.87 -1.46 29.26
C ILE A 127 19.95 -1.16 30.33
N THR A 128 20.16 0.12 30.67
CA THR A 128 21.08 0.56 31.73
C THR A 128 20.38 1.50 32.72
N VAL A 129 20.88 1.56 33.96
CA VAL A 129 20.24 2.25 35.09
C VAL A 129 20.22 3.79 34.94
N LYS A 130 21.02 4.36 34.03
CA LYS A 130 21.09 5.80 33.76
C LYS A 130 20.79 6.09 32.29
N GLN A 131 19.50 6.14 31.94
CA GLN A 131 19.07 6.62 30.63
C GLN A 131 18.62 8.08 30.73
N GLU A 132 18.98 8.85 29.70
CA GLU A 132 18.45 10.20 29.50
C GLU A 132 16.97 10.12 29.12
N ILE A 133 16.18 11.08 29.58
CA ILE A 133 14.72 11.08 29.43
C ILE A 133 14.32 11.02 27.95
N HIS A 134 15.00 11.74 27.06
CA HIS A 134 14.72 11.72 25.62
C HIS A 134 14.88 10.33 25.01
N VAL A 135 15.87 9.54 25.44
CA VAL A 135 16.12 8.18 24.93
C VAL A 135 15.00 7.23 25.34
N LEU A 136 14.46 7.39 26.56
CA LEU A 136 13.33 6.60 27.05
C LEU A 136 12.07 6.89 26.24
N PHE A 137 11.76 8.16 25.99
CA PHE A 137 10.62 8.54 25.16
C PHE A 137 10.80 8.12 23.69
N LEU A 138 12.00 8.24 23.14
CA LEU A 138 12.33 7.75 21.80
C LEU A 138 12.04 6.24 21.67
N THR A 139 12.46 5.47 22.67
CA THR A 139 12.18 4.04 22.76
C THR A 139 10.67 3.75 22.87
N ALA A 140 9.95 4.50 23.71
CA ALA A 140 8.50 4.36 23.85
C ALA A 140 7.77 4.67 22.53
N THR A 141 8.24 5.66 21.75
CA THR A 141 7.68 6.01 20.44
C THR A 141 8.05 5.02 19.32
N ALA A 142 9.08 4.21 19.49
CA ALA A 142 9.40 3.15 18.53
C ALA A 142 8.30 2.07 18.49
N VAL A 143 7.60 1.81 19.60
CA VAL A 143 6.49 0.86 19.66
C VAL A 143 5.34 1.23 18.71
N PRO A 144 4.71 2.43 18.79
CA PRO A 144 3.66 2.82 17.85
C PRO A 144 4.16 2.91 16.40
N PHE A 145 5.42 3.29 16.19
CA PHE A 145 6.05 3.27 14.85
C PHE A 145 6.05 1.86 14.24
N TRP A 146 6.62 0.87 14.95
CA TRP A 146 6.67 -0.51 14.47
C TRP A 146 5.27 -1.13 14.36
N PHE A 147 4.41 -0.84 15.35
CA PHE A 147 3.03 -1.32 15.37
C PHE A 147 2.29 -0.93 14.08
N LEU A 148 2.30 0.35 13.69
CA LEU A 148 1.60 0.79 12.49
C LEU A 148 2.24 0.27 11.20
N ALA A 149 3.57 0.19 11.14
CA ALA A 149 4.28 -0.36 10.00
C ALA A 149 3.90 -1.84 9.76
N ILE A 150 3.94 -2.66 10.81
CA ILE A 150 3.59 -4.09 10.74
C ILE A 150 2.10 -4.27 10.45
N LEU A 151 1.24 -3.51 11.12
CA LEU A 151 -0.20 -3.55 10.90
C LEU A 151 -0.54 -3.22 9.44
N PHE A 152 0.13 -2.22 8.85
CA PHE A 152 -0.02 -1.88 7.45
C PHE A 152 0.38 -3.04 6.52
N LEU A 153 1.51 -3.70 6.78
CA LEU A 153 1.96 -4.86 6.01
C LEU A 153 0.99 -6.05 6.11
N PHE A 154 0.44 -6.34 7.29
CA PHE A 154 -0.58 -7.38 7.41
C PHE A 154 -1.85 -7.04 6.63
N GLN A 155 -2.30 -5.79 6.73
CA GLN A 155 -3.54 -5.35 6.10
C GLN A 155 -3.47 -5.35 4.58
N ILE A 156 -2.34 -4.95 3.97
CA ILE A 156 -2.24 -4.94 2.51
C ILE A 156 -2.36 -6.35 1.91
N SER A 157 -1.72 -7.34 2.54
CA SER A 157 -1.76 -8.73 2.09
C SER A 157 -3.10 -9.39 2.41
N SER A 158 -3.59 -9.24 3.64
CA SER A 158 -4.83 -9.89 4.09
C SER A 158 -6.06 -9.36 3.34
N ASN A 159 -6.18 -8.04 3.11
CA ASN A 159 -7.32 -7.48 2.39
C ASN A 159 -7.38 -7.98 0.94
N ILE A 160 -6.23 -8.04 0.26
CA ILE A 160 -6.16 -8.57 -1.12
C ILE A 160 -6.50 -10.06 -1.15
N LYS A 161 -5.94 -10.84 -0.22
CA LYS A 161 -6.24 -12.27 -0.09
C LYS A 161 -7.73 -12.50 0.16
N TYR A 162 -8.33 -11.76 1.08
CA TYR A 162 -9.74 -11.86 1.42
C TYR A 162 -10.65 -11.60 0.20
N LEU A 163 -10.42 -10.50 -0.52
CA LEU A 163 -11.20 -10.17 -1.71
C LEU A 163 -11.02 -11.23 -2.80
N THR A 164 -9.81 -11.76 -2.97
CA THR A 164 -9.50 -12.78 -3.98
C THR A 164 -10.09 -14.14 -3.66
N THR A 165 -10.12 -14.55 -2.39
CA THR A 165 -10.56 -15.89 -1.98
C THR A 165 -12.05 -15.95 -1.64
N ASN A 166 -12.63 -14.89 -1.07
CA ASN A 166 -14.00 -14.94 -0.54
C ASN A 166 -15.01 -14.17 -1.40
N VAL A 167 -14.59 -13.14 -2.14
CA VAL A 167 -15.49 -12.27 -2.92
C VAL A 167 -15.39 -12.57 -4.41
N LEU A 168 -14.19 -12.72 -4.95
CA LEU A 168 -13.97 -12.97 -6.38
C LEU A 168 -14.65 -14.24 -6.90
N PRO A 169 -14.66 -15.39 -6.20
CA PRO A 169 -15.33 -16.60 -6.72
C PRO A 169 -16.84 -16.44 -6.89
N GLN A 170 -17.44 -15.43 -6.25
CA GLN A 170 -18.87 -15.15 -6.34
C GLN A 170 -19.23 -14.26 -7.54
N ALA A 171 -18.21 -13.80 -8.30
CA ALA A 171 -18.45 -13.13 -9.57
C ALA A 171 -18.98 -14.15 -10.59
N GLY A 172 -20.25 -13.99 -11.01
CA GLY A 172 -20.80 -14.71 -12.16
C GLY A 172 -20.08 -14.29 -13.45
N GLY A 173 -20.23 -15.05 -14.54
CA GLY A 173 -19.74 -14.72 -15.89
C GLY A 173 -18.22 -14.48 -16.05
N ASN A 174 -17.63 -14.97 -17.15
CA ASN A 174 -16.19 -14.81 -17.40
C ASN A 174 -15.75 -13.32 -17.44
N ILE A 175 -16.55 -12.43 -18.04
CA ILE A 175 -16.25 -11.00 -18.12
C ILE A 175 -16.29 -10.31 -16.74
N ASP A 176 -17.32 -10.59 -15.93
CA ASP A 176 -17.50 -9.88 -14.66
C ASP A 176 -16.48 -10.34 -13.61
N ARG A 177 -16.03 -11.60 -13.72
CA ARG A 177 -14.84 -12.08 -13.01
C ARG A 177 -13.58 -11.30 -13.41
N LEU A 178 -13.28 -11.16 -14.71
CA LEU A 178 -12.13 -10.38 -15.18
C LEU A 178 -12.19 -8.90 -14.72
N LYS A 179 -13.36 -8.26 -14.81
CA LYS A 179 -13.55 -6.90 -14.28
C LYS A 179 -13.31 -6.82 -12.77
N SER A 180 -13.72 -7.85 -12.03
CA SER A 180 -13.52 -7.92 -10.58
C SER A 180 -12.05 -8.04 -10.22
N ILE A 181 -11.28 -8.86 -10.95
CA ILE A 181 -9.82 -8.94 -10.80
C ILE A 181 -9.17 -7.59 -11.05
N LEU A 182 -9.57 -6.88 -12.12
CA LEU A 182 -9.04 -5.55 -12.43
C LEU A 182 -9.30 -4.54 -11.30
N ILE A 183 -10.48 -4.58 -10.66
CA ILE A 183 -10.81 -3.71 -9.53
C ILE A 183 -9.90 -4.01 -8.32
N ILE A 184 -9.69 -5.29 -8.00
CA ILE A 184 -8.82 -5.72 -6.89
C ILE A 184 -7.36 -5.36 -7.21
N LEU A 185 -6.92 -5.51 -8.47
CA LEU A 185 -5.58 -5.13 -8.90
C LEU A 185 -5.31 -3.63 -8.74
N LYS A 186 -6.29 -2.77 -9.08
CA LYS A 186 -6.18 -1.33 -8.88
C LYS A 186 -6.08 -0.95 -7.40
N LEU A 187 -6.87 -1.60 -6.55
CA LEU A 187 -6.78 -1.45 -5.10
C LEU A 187 -5.38 -1.83 -4.59
N GLY A 188 -4.88 -3.00 -4.98
CA GLY A 188 -3.56 -3.47 -4.58
C GLY A 188 -2.45 -2.52 -5.02
N THR A 189 -2.46 -2.11 -6.30
CA THR A 189 -1.48 -1.16 -6.83
C THR A 189 -1.50 0.18 -6.09
N ALA A 190 -2.69 0.74 -5.85
CA ALA A 190 -2.81 2.01 -5.14
C ALA A 190 -2.25 1.92 -3.72
N ASN A 191 -2.57 0.86 -2.98
CA ASN A 191 -2.07 0.67 -1.62
C ASN A 191 -0.55 0.43 -1.60
N SER A 192 0.01 -0.31 -2.55
CA SER A 192 1.46 -0.52 -2.66
C SER A 192 2.19 0.78 -3.00
N ILE A 193 1.62 1.61 -3.88
CA ILE A 193 2.11 2.96 -4.19
C ILE A 193 2.17 3.83 -2.92
N PHE A 194 1.06 3.87 -2.15
CA PHE A 194 1.03 4.62 -0.89
C PHE A 194 2.07 4.07 0.10
N ALA A 195 2.26 2.76 0.18
CA ALA A 195 3.29 2.17 1.02
C ALA A 195 4.70 2.64 0.64
N THR A 196 5.01 2.70 -0.66
CA THR A 196 6.31 3.19 -1.16
C THR A 196 6.59 4.64 -0.79
N GLY A 197 5.55 5.48 -0.63
CA GLY A 197 5.73 6.85 -0.16
C GLY A 197 6.37 6.96 1.23
N ALA A 198 6.19 5.96 2.12
CA ALA A 198 6.86 5.94 3.41
C ALA A 198 8.38 5.79 3.26
N LEU A 199 8.84 5.04 2.26
CA LEU A 199 10.27 4.83 1.98
C LEU A 199 10.97 6.11 1.54
N ALA A 200 10.22 7.08 0.98
CA ALA A 200 10.77 8.38 0.65
C ALA A 200 11.13 9.22 1.89
N ILE A 201 10.57 8.90 3.06
CA ILE A 201 10.81 9.60 4.34
C ILE A 201 12.04 9.01 5.07
N PHE A 202 12.44 7.77 4.75
CA PHE A 202 13.55 7.07 5.41
C PHE A 202 14.89 7.80 5.39
N PRO A 203 15.28 8.55 4.34
CA PRO A 203 16.56 9.27 4.33
C PRO A 203 16.75 10.22 5.53
N ILE A 204 15.67 10.70 6.15
CA ILE A 204 15.73 11.56 7.35
C ILE A 204 16.55 10.93 8.49
N PHE A 205 16.54 9.60 8.63
CA PHE A 205 17.33 8.92 9.66
C PHE A 205 18.85 9.18 9.55
N TRP A 206 19.34 9.53 8.35
CA TRP A 206 20.76 9.77 8.07
C TRP A 206 21.14 11.23 7.86
N LEU A 207 20.25 12.19 8.11
CA LEU A 207 20.57 13.60 7.98
C LEU A 207 21.83 13.97 8.78
N LYS A 208 22.81 14.60 8.11
CA LYS A 208 24.11 15.03 8.67
C LYS A 208 24.94 13.91 9.29
N LYS A 209 24.69 12.66 8.91
CA LYS A 209 25.46 11.51 9.35
C LYS A 209 26.11 10.88 8.13
N ASP A 210 27.39 10.55 8.23
CA ASP A 210 28.03 9.70 7.22
C ASP A 210 27.23 8.41 7.13
N ILE A 211 26.66 8.13 5.97
CA ILE A 211 25.91 6.90 5.75
C ILE A 211 26.94 5.78 5.61
N PRO A 212 27.09 4.88 6.60
CA PRO A 212 28.02 3.78 6.45
C PRO A 212 27.59 2.95 5.23
N SER A 213 28.51 2.54 4.37
CA SER A 213 28.16 1.76 3.17
C SER A 213 27.40 0.47 3.51
N ILE A 214 27.59 -0.06 4.73
CA ILE A 214 26.87 -1.22 5.25
C ILE A 214 25.40 -0.91 5.59
N ASP A 215 25.09 0.30 6.09
CA ASP A 215 23.73 0.75 6.35
C ASP A 215 22.99 0.98 5.03
N VAL A 216 23.65 1.53 4.00
CA VAL A 216 23.08 1.64 2.65
C VAL A 216 22.66 0.26 2.13
N LEU A 217 23.55 -0.73 2.24
CA LEU A 217 23.30 -2.07 1.75
C LEU A 217 22.17 -2.75 2.54
N GLY A 218 22.16 -2.61 3.86
CA GLY A 218 21.10 -3.12 4.74
C GLY A 218 19.74 -2.49 4.46
N VAL A 219 19.68 -1.17 4.31
CA VAL A 219 18.44 -0.42 3.99
C VAL A 219 17.96 -0.77 2.59
N THR A 220 18.85 -0.91 1.61
CA THR A 220 18.49 -1.30 0.24
C THR A 220 17.92 -2.71 0.23
N PHE A 221 18.55 -3.65 0.94
CA PHE A 221 18.06 -5.02 1.06
C PHE A 221 16.70 -5.09 1.76
N PHE A 222 16.54 -4.40 2.89
CA PHE A 222 15.26 -4.31 3.62
C PHE A 222 14.17 -3.69 2.76
N THR A 223 14.47 -2.57 2.08
CA THR A 223 13.56 -1.89 1.15
C THR A 223 13.18 -2.81 -0.02
N GLY A 224 14.12 -3.61 -0.52
CA GLY A 224 13.87 -4.62 -1.55
C GLY A 224 12.91 -5.71 -1.09
N ILE A 225 13.11 -6.26 0.11
CA ILE A 225 12.21 -7.27 0.71
C ILE A 225 10.82 -6.69 0.94
N VAL A 226 10.73 -5.53 1.58
CA VAL A 226 9.44 -4.88 1.87
C VAL A 226 8.75 -4.50 0.57
N GLY A 227 9.48 -3.94 -0.40
CA GLY A 227 8.96 -3.65 -1.74
C GLY A 227 8.42 -4.90 -2.42
N PHE A 228 9.18 -5.99 -2.43
CA PHE A 228 8.72 -7.26 -2.98
C PHE A 228 7.46 -7.76 -2.28
N TYR A 229 7.42 -7.74 -0.95
CA TYR A 229 6.24 -8.13 -0.18
C TYR A 229 5.00 -7.28 -0.52
N LEU A 230 5.17 -5.96 -0.67
CA LEU A 230 4.09 -5.03 -1.01
C LEU A 230 3.53 -5.26 -2.42
N PHE A 231 4.40 -5.59 -3.38
CA PHE A 231 3.98 -5.81 -4.78
C PHE A 231 3.63 -7.27 -5.10
N TRP A 232 4.02 -8.23 -4.25
CA TRP A 232 3.74 -9.65 -4.46
C TRP A 232 2.25 -9.97 -4.71
N PRO A 233 1.28 -9.44 -3.92
CA PRO A 233 -0.13 -9.67 -4.17
C PRO A 233 -0.60 -9.10 -5.52
N VAL A 234 -0.03 -7.97 -5.94
CA VAL A 234 -0.31 -7.32 -7.23
C VAL A 234 0.21 -8.15 -8.39
N ILE A 235 1.44 -8.67 -8.28
CA ILE A 235 2.05 -9.58 -9.27
C ILE A 235 1.20 -10.83 -9.41
N LYS A 236 0.78 -11.43 -8.29
CA LYS A 236 -0.09 -12.63 -8.29
C LYS A 236 -1.44 -12.36 -8.97
N LEU A 237 -2.09 -11.24 -8.67
CA LEU A 237 -3.35 -10.84 -9.29
C LEU A 237 -3.20 -10.59 -10.80
N LYS A 238 -2.08 -9.99 -11.22
CA LYS A 238 -1.78 -9.77 -12.64
C LYS A 238 -1.62 -11.09 -13.38
N SER A 239 -0.87 -12.04 -12.81
CA SER A 239 -0.71 -13.38 -13.37
C SER A 239 -2.05 -14.11 -13.49
N MET A 240 -2.90 -14.02 -12.44
CA MET A 240 -4.25 -14.57 -12.47
C MET A 240 -5.13 -13.94 -13.55
N LEU A 241 -5.04 -12.62 -13.75
CA LEU A 241 -5.75 -11.92 -14.82
C LEU A 241 -5.32 -12.40 -16.21
N GLU A 242 -4.02 -12.53 -16.45
CA GLU A 242 -3.47 -12.99 -17.74
C GLU A 242 -3.89 -14.43 -18.04
N LEU A 243 -3.92 -15.31 -17.03
CA LEU A 243 -4.36 -16.69 -17.18
C LEU A 243 -5.86 -16.79 -17.48
N GLU A 244 -6.70 -16.11 -16.70
CA GLU A 244 -8.15 -16.13 -16.92
C GLU A 244 -8.55 -15.44 -18.23
N GLN A 245 -7.81 -14.42 -18.65
CA GLN A 245 -8.03 -13.76 -19.94
C GLN A 245 -7.73 -14.72 -21.09
N LYS A 246 -6.61 -15.45 -21.05
CA LYS A 246 -6.27 -16.46 -22.07
C LYS A 246 -7.33 -17.56 -22.13
N ALA A 247 -7.77 -18.06 -20.97
CA ALA A 247 -8.81 -19.08 -20.90
C ALA A 247 -10.15 -18.60 -21.48
N ALA A 248 -10.56 -17.37 -21.17
CA ALA A 248 -11.79 -16.78 -21.70
C ALA A 248 -11.73 -16.57 -23.22
N VAL A 249 -10.60 -16.10 -23.76
CA VAL A 249 -10.40 -15.94 -25.21
C VAL A 249 -10.46 -17.30 -25.93
N LEU A 250 -9.79 -18.32 -25.40
CA LEU A 250 -9.83 -19.67 -25.99
C LEU A 250 -11.25 -20.26 -26.00
N HIS A 251 -12.01 -20.06 -24.91
CA HIS A 251 -13.41 -20.50 -24.85
C HIS A 251 -14.28 -19.79 -25.88
N LEU A 252 -14.10 -18.48 -26.08
CA LEU A 252 -14.82 -17.71 -27.09
C LEU A 252 -14.41 -18.13 -28.50
N GLU A 253 -13.13 -18.40 -28.76
CA GLU A 253 -12.65 -18.90 -30.06
C GLU A 253 -13.25 -20.26 -30.42
N ALA A 254 -13.32 -21.19 -29.46
CA ALA A 254 -13.97 -22.48 -29.66
C ALA A 254 -15.48 -22.31 -29.98
N GLY A 255 -16.16 -21.41 -29.28
CA GLY A 255 -17.58 -21.10 -29.54
C GLY A 255 -17.81 -20.45 -30.91
N ILE A 256 -16.90 -19.58 -31.36
CA ILE A 256 -16.93 -18.99 -32.70
C ILE A 256 -16.71 -20.06 -33.77
N GLU A 257 -15.74 -20.96 -33.60
CA GLU A 257 -15.45 -22.03 -34.55
C GLU A 257 -16.64 -23.00 -34.69
N GLU A 258 -17.28 -23.37 -33.57
CA GLU A 258 -18.48 -24.19 -33.56
C GLU A 258 -19.67 -23.47 -34.23
N GLY A 259 -19.85 -22.17 -33.96
CA GLY A 259 -20.86 -21.33 -34.59
C GLY A 259 -20.68 -21.25 -36.12
N ILE A 260 -19.44 -21.08 -36.60
CA ILE A 260 -19.11 -21.04 -38.02
C ILE A 260 -19.44 -22.38 -38.71
N LYS A 261 -19.11 -23.52 -38.07
CA LYS A 261 -19.44 -24.86 -38.59
C LYS A 261 -20.95 -25.05 -38.74
N ARG A 262 -21.74 -24.65 -37.73
CA ARG A 262 -23.22 -24.73 -37.79
C ARG A 262 -23.83 -23.77 -38.82
N CYS A 263 -23.24 -22.60 -39.04
CA CYS A 263 -23.70 -21.65 -40.06
C CYS A 263 -23.45 -22.21 -41.48
N ALA A 264 -22.31 -22.89 -41.68
CA ALA A 264 -22.00 -23.57 -42.94
C ALA A 264 -22.97 -24.73 -43.25
N GLU A 265 -23.61 -25.30 -42.22
CA GLU A 265 -24.62 -26.38 -42.33
C GLU A 265 -26.06 -25.87 -42.63
N LYS A 266 -26.24 -24.59 -43.00
CA LYS A 266 -27.52 -23.94 -43.41
C LYS A 266 -28.55 -23.64 -42.31
N GLN A 267 -28.13 -23.46 -41.06
CA GLN A 267 -29.01 -22.94 -40.00
C GLN A 267 -28.89 -21.39 -39.92
N GLU A 268 -29.42 -20.67 -40.91
CA GLU A 268 -29.09 -19.26 -41.16
C GLU A 268 -30.10 -18.25 -40.55
N SER A 269 -29.68 -17.61 -39.46
CA SER A 269 -29.92 -16.19 -39.11
C SER A 269 -29.58 -15.96 -37.63
N LEU A 270 -30.09 -16.80 -36.73
CA LEU A 270 -29.80 -16.77 -35.29
C LEU A 270 -28.31 -17.06 -34.97
N THR A 271 -27.68 -17.90 -35.79
CA THR A 271 -26.28 -18.33 -35.60
C THR A 271 -25.29 -17.20 -35.94
N ALA A 272 -25.58 -16.39 -36.97
CA ALA A 272 -24.71 -15.28 -37.38
C ALA A 272 -24.67 -14.15 -36.32
N THR A 273 -25.83 -13.80 -35.75
CA THR A 273 -25.92 -12.80 -34.67
C THR A 273 -25.18 -13.27 -33.40
N SER A 274 -25.24 -14.57 -33.11
CA SER A 274 -24.51 -15.14 -31.97
C SER A 274 -22.98 -15.12 -32.15
N ILE A 275 -22.49 -15.23 -33.39
CA ILE A 275 -21.05 -15.14 -33.70
C ILE A 275 -20.56 -13.70 -33.54
N GLU A 276 -21.32 -12.71 -34.02
CA GLU A 276 -20.98 -11.29 -33.87
C GLU A 276 -20.94 -10.86 -32.39
N GLU A 277 -21.85 -11.39 -31.57
CA GLU A 277 -21.83 -11.19 -30.12
C GLU A 277 -20.56 -11.78 -29.47
N LEU A 278 -20.17 -12.99 -29.85
CA LEU A 278 -18.95 -13.64 -29.34
C LEU A 278 -17.66 -12.93 -29.79
N GLU A 279 -17.61 -12.42 -31.02
CA GLU A 279 -16.47 -11.63 -31.51
C GLU A 279 -16.36 -10.28 -30.79
N SER A 280 -17.49 -9.59 -30.59
CA SER A 280 -17.57 -8.36 -29.80
C SER A 280 -17.14 -8.60 -28.35
N GLU A 281 -17.50 -9.73 -27.76
CA GLU A 281 -17.06 -10.13 -26.42
C GLU A 281 -15.54 -10.39 -26.38
N LYS A 282 -15.00 -11.13 -27.36
CA LYS A 282 -13.57 -11.38 -27.49
C LYS A 282 -12.79 -10.07 -27.60
N GLU A 283 -13.24 -9.13 -28.43
CA GLU A 283 -12.58 -7.84 -28.59
C GLU A 283 -12.60 -7.02 -27.28
N ARG A 284 -13.69 -7.06 -26.51
CA ARG A 284 -13.77 -6.43 -25.19
C ARG A 284 -12.77 -7.04 -24.20
N ILE A 285 -12.64 -8.37 -24.17
CA ILE A 285 -11.69 -9.07 -23.28
C ILE A 285 -10.24 -8.74 -23.65
N LEU A 286 -9.91 -8.70 -24.95
CA LEU A 286 -8.59 -8.31 -25.43
C LEU A 286 -8.24 -6.87 -25.05
N LYS A 287 -9.20 -5.94 -25.19
CA LYS A 287 -9.05 -4.54 -24.77
C LYS A 287 -8.88 -4.40 -23.24
N MET A 288 -9.50 -5.25 -22.43
CA MET A 288 -9.31 -5.24 -20.97
C MET A 288 -7.88 -5.58 -20.56
N GLY A 289 -7.24 -6.57 -21.21
CA GLY A 289 -5.83 -6.94 -20.96
C GLY A 289 -4.83 -5.86 -21.39
N ALA A 290 -5.11 -5.17 -22.50
CA ALA A 290 -4.30 -4.03 -22.94
C ALA A 290 -4.41 -2.83 -21.99
N GLY A 291 -5.54 -2.68 -21.29
CA GLY A 291 -5.84 -1.58 -20.37
C GLY A 291 -5.49 -1.81 -18.89
N VAL A 292 -4.85 -2.94 -18.54
CA VAL A 292 -4.56 -3.34 -17.15
C VAL A 292 -3.79 -2.27 -16.37
N PHE A 293 -2.90 -1.56 -17.06
CA PHE A 293 -2.33 -0.31 -16.58
C PHE A 293 -2.46 0.74 -17.67
N ALA A 294 -3.36 1.70 -17.48
CA ALA A 294 -3.34 2.90 -18.29
C ALA A 294 -1.94 3.54 -18.24
N PRO A 295 -1.47 4.23 -19.28
CA PRO A 295 -0.17 4.91 -19.28
C PRO A 295 0.04 5.78 -18.03
N ARG A 296 -1.05 6.40 -17.55
CA ARG A 296 -1.10 7.18 -16.31
C ARG A 296 -0.76 6.37 -15.05
N ASP A 297 -1.25 5.14 -14.94
CA ASP A 297 -0.99 4.30 -13.76
C ASP A 297 0.45 3.75 -13.79
N LYS A 298 0.99 3.44 -14.98
CA LYS A 298 2.42 3.13 -15.14
C LYS A 298 3.30 4.32 -14.75
N ALA A 299 2.94 5.53 -15.19
CA ALA A 299 3.65 6.75 -14.83
C ALA A 299 3.62 7.03 -13.31
N ARG A 300 2.49 6.75 -12.64
CA ARG A 300 2.38 6.87 -11.18
C ARG A 300 3.29 5.88 -10.45
N VAL A 301 3.30 4.61 -10.86
CA VAL A 301 4.21 3.61 -10.28
C VAL A 301 5.66 4.02 -10.51
N ALA A 302 6.01 4.45 -11.72
CA ALA A 302 7.36 4.92 -12.04
C ALA A 302 7.76 6.15 -11.21
N ALA A 303 6.85 7.13 -11.07
CA ALA A 303 7.08 8.31 -10.25
C ALA A 303 7.29 7.95 -8.77
N CYS A 304 6.55 6.98 -8.22
CA CYS A 304 6.73 6.53 -6.84
C CYS A 304 8.03 5.74 -6.63
N ILE A 305 8.45 4.93 -7.61
CA ILE A 305 9.76 4.27 -7.57
C ILE A 305 10.88 5.33 -7.66
N ALA A 306 10.73 6.34 -8.52
CA ALA A 306 11.67 7.44 -8.66
C ALA A 306 11.68 8.40 -7.45
N LEU A 307 10.58 8.48 -6.68
CA LEU A 307 10.49 9.32 -5.49
C LEU A 307 11.52 8.92 -4.43
N VAL A 308 11.85 7.63 -4.33
CA VAL A 308 12.85 7.13 -3.39
C VAL A 308 14.24 7.70 -3.69
N PRO A 309 14.87 7.51 -4.88
CA PRO A 309 16.17 8.13 -5.17
C PRO A 309 16.10 9.67 -5.16
N ILE A 310 14.98 10.28 -5.56
CA ILE A 310 14.80 11.74 -5.47
C ILE A 310 14.86 12.23 -4.02
N SER A 311 14.28 11.51 -3.06
CA SER A 311 14.32 11.93 -1.66
C SER A 311 15.73 11.83 -1.07
N TRP A 312 16.56 10.88 -1.53
CA TRP A 312 17.99 10.83 -1.20
C TRP A 312 18.76 12.02 -1.79
N LEU A 313 18.49 12.40 -3.05
CA LEU A 313 19.09 13.60 -3.64
C LEU A 313 18.68 14.87 -2.87
N LEU A 314 17.41 14.95 -2.46
CA LEU A 314 16.90 16.06 -1.67
C LEU A 314 17.58 16.14 -0.29
N LEU A 315 17.87 15.00 0.35
CA LEU A 315 18.66 14.96 1.58
C LEU A 315 20.03 15.62 1.38
N ILE A 316 20.76 15.26 0.31
CA ILE A 316 22.07 15.84 -0.02
C ILE A 316 21.98 17.35 -0.22
N VAL A 317 20.93 17.83 -0.90
CA VAL A 317 20.69 19.27 -1.09
C VAL A 317 20.41 19.97 0.24
N VAL A 318 19.59 19.36 1.11
CA VAL A 318 19.29 19.90 2.44
C VAL A 318 20.55 19.96 3.30
N GLU A 319 21.39 18.92 3.28
CA GLU A 319 22.66 18.91 3.99
C GLU A 319 23.59 20.03 3.49
N TRP A 320 23.68 20.20 2.17
CA TRP A 320 24.44 21.29 1.58
C TRP A 320 23.93 22.65 2.04
N LEU A 321 22.61 22.89 2.01
CA LEU A 321 21.98 24.14 2.46
C LEU A 321 22.26 24.43 3.94
N ILE A 322 22.25 23.40 4.81
CA ILE A 322 22.53 23.58 6.24
C ILE A 322 24.04 23.80 6.50
N GLN A 323 24.91 23.32 5.63
CA GLN A 323 26.37 23.55 5.71
C GLN A 323 26.79 24.92 5.17
N VAL A 324 25.97 25.62 4.38
CA VAL A 324 26.28 26.99 3.97
C VAL A 324 26.32 27.88 5.21
N PRO A 325 27.48 28.47 5.57
CA PRO A 325 27.55 29.37 6.71
C PRO A 325 26.65 30.57 6.44
N TYR A 326 25.72 30.84 7.37
CA TYR A 326 25.06 32.14 7.46
C TYR A 326 26.16 33.17 7.76
N TYR A 327 26.69 33.80 6.73
CA TYR A 327 27.33 35.11 6.86
C TYR A 327 26.21 36.13 7.04
N GLY A 328 25.81 36.35 8.29
CA GLY A 328 24.87 37.37 8.72
C GLY A 328 25.47 38.17 9.86
#